data_AF-A0A963U120-F1
#
_entry.id   AF-A0A963U120-F1
#
_cell.length_a   1.000
_cell.length_b   1.000
_cell.length_c   1.000
_cell.angle_alpha   90.00
_cell.angle_beta   90.00
_cell.angle_gamma   90.00
#
_symmetry.space_group_name_H-M   'P 1'
#
loop_
_entity.id
_entity.type
_entity.pdbx_description
1 polymer ?
#
loop_
_entity_poly.entity_id
_entity_poly.type
_entity_poly.pdbx_seq_one_letter_code
_entity_poly.pdbx_strand_id
1 'polypeptide(L)'
;MNDGAKQDPPSLDEFSKRLDAARGAGNEKENSRRTGSVALGRAMRVGSELLAALIVGALLGWGLDTAFHSRPWFLLVGILFGFAAGVMNVNRAFKESSDETQKDQASAGGN
;
A
#
# COMPACT_ATOMS: atom_id res chain seq x y z
N MET A 1 39.18 -60.05 -6.06
CA MET A 1 39.31 -58.64 -6.50
C MET A 1 37.93 -58.02 -6.40
N ASN A 2 37.71 -57.10 -5.46
CA ASN A 2 36.42 -56.44 -5.26
C ASN A 2 36.70 -54.93 -5.16
N ASP A 3 36.58 -54.24 -6.29
CA ASP A 3 36.83 -52.81 -6.39
C ASP A 3 35.58 -52.08 -5.93
N GLY A 4 35.59 -51.73 -4.64
CA GLY A 4 34.58 -50.90 -4.01
C GLY A 4 34.53 -49.53 -4.69
N ALA A 5 33.55 -49.36 -5.57
CA ALA A 5 33.09 -48.07 -6.05
C ALA A 5 32.67 -47.24 -4.83
N LYS A 6 33.58 -46.39 -4.37
CA LYS A 6 33.31 -45.34 -3.39
C LYS A 6 32.32 -44.38 -4.04
N GLN A 7 31.05 -44.55 -3.71
CA GLN A 7 30.01 -43.59 -4.03
C GLN A 7 30.23 -42.40 -3.10
N ASP A 8 30.80 -41.32 -3.63
CA ASP A 8 30.83 -40.04 -2.91
C ASP A 8 29.36 -39.63 -2.67
N PRO A 9 28.92 -39.48 -1.41
CA PRO A 9 27.55 -39.06 -1.14
C PRO A 9 27.34 -37.66 -1.76
N PRO A 10 26.13 -37.36 -2.26
CA PRO A 10 25.81 -36.06 -2.82
C PRO A 10 26.25 -34.96 -1.85
N SER A 11 27.15 -34.10 -2.32
CA SER A 11 27.80 -33.09 -1.47
C SER A 11 26.77 -32.15 -0.85
N LEU A 12 27.00 -31.76 0.41
CA LEU A 12 26.16 -30.80 1.11
C LEU A 12 26.10 -29.45 0.40
N ASP A 13 27.11 -29.15 -0.42
CA ASP A 13 27.12 -27.97 -1.28
C ASP A 13 26.03 -28.04 -2.34
N GLU A 14 25.81 -29.19 -3.00
CA GLU A 14 24.67 -29.34 -3.91
C GLU A 14 23.33 -29.22 -3.19
N PHE A 15 23.24 -29.79 -1.98
CA PHE A 15 22.03 -29.69 -1.16
C PHE A 15 21.74 -28.24 -0.75
N SER A 16 22.75 -27.50 -0.26
CA SER A 16 22.66 -26.07 0.04
C SER A 16 22.27 -25.27 -1.20
N LYS A 17 22.89 -25.54 -2.35
CA LYS A 17 22.59 -24.83 -3.60
C LYS A 17 21.14 -25.05 -4.06
N ARG A 18 20.62 -26.27 -3.89
CA ARG A 18 19.21 -26.60 -4.16
C ARG A 18 18.27 -25.97 -3.14
N LEU A 19 18.67 -25.94 -1.87
CA LEU A 19 17.89 -25.32 -0.79
C LEU A 19 17.81 -23.80 -0.96
N ASP A 20 18.92 -23.14 -1.28
CA ASP A 20 18.99 -21.70 -1.57
C ASP A 20 18.24 -21.35 -2.84
N ALA A 21 18.34 -22.16 -3.90
CA ALA A 21 17.53 -21.98 -5.11
C ALA A 21 16.03 -22.12 -4.82
N ALA A 22 15.63 -23.10 -4.00
CA ALA A 22 14.24 -23.27 -3.58
C ALA A 22 13.76 -22.15 -2.66
N ARG A 23 14.62 -21.66 -1.75
CA ARG A 23 14.32 -20.51 -0.86
C ARG A 23 14.20 -19.20 -1.63
N GLY A 24 15.08 -18.95 -2.60
CA GLY A 24 15.05 -17.74 -3.44
C GLY A 24 13.75 -17.65 -4.24
N ALA A 25 13.38 -18.73 -4.93
CA ALA A 25 12.15 -18.80 -5.71
C ALA A 25 10.87 -18.75 -4.84
N GLY A 26 10.92 -19.27 -3.60
CA GLY A 26 9.84 -19.15 -2.62
C GLY A 26 9.68 -17.74 -2.09
N ASN A 27 10.80 -17.09 -1.72
CA ASN A 27 10.81 -15.72 -1.20
C ASN A 27 10.34 -14.69 -2.23
N GLU A 28 10.68 -14.80 -3.51
CA GLU A 28 10.22 -13.85 -4.53
C GLU A 28 8.71 -13.91 -4.74
N LYS A 29 8.13 -15.11 -4.78
CA LYS A 29 6.68 -15.31 -4.92
C LYS A 29 5.93 -14.84 -3.67
N GLU A 30 6.47 -15.11 -2.50
CA GLU A 30 5.89 -14.67 -1.24
C GLU A 30 6.00 -13.15 -1.06
N ASN A 31 7.14 -12.56 -1.41
CA ASN A 31 7.36 -11.12 -1.35
C ASN A 31 6.48 -10.36 -2.37
N SER A 32 6.31 -10.88 -3.59
CA SER A 32 5.35 -10.33 -4.56
C SER A 32 3.90 -10.40 -4.05
N ARG A 33 3.49 -11.52 -3.43
CA ARG A 33 2.14 -11.65 -2.85
C ARG A 33 1.93 -10.69 -1.68
N ARG A 34 2.91 -10.57 -0.78
CA ARG A 34 2.87 -9.63 0.35
C ARG A 34 2.87 -8.17 -0.12
N THR A 35 3.68 -7.83 -1.11
CA THR A 35 3.69 -6.48 -1.71
C THR A 35 2.35 -6.16 -2.37
N GLY A 36 1.77 -7.12 -3.11
CA GLY A 36 0.45 -6.99 -3.70
C GLY A 36 -0.67 -6.83 -2.67
N SER A 37 -0.65 -7.59 -1.57
CA SER A 37 -1.66 -7.47 -0.52
C SER A 37 -1.55 -6.16 0.26
N VAL A 38 -0.33 -5.67 0.51
CA VAL A 38 -0.09 -4.36 1.15
C VAL A 38 -0.53 -3.21 0.24
N ALA A 39 -0.21 -3.27 -1.06
CA ALA A 39 -0.64 -2.27 -2.03
C ALA A 39 -2.18 -2.20 -2.13
N LEU A 40 -2.85 -3.35 -2.17
CA LEU A 40 -4.30 -3.43 -2.20
C LEU A 40 -4.93 -2.88 -0.91
N GLY A 41 -4.39 -3.23 0.25
CA GLY A 41 -4.86 -2.69 1.54
C GLY A 41 -4.75 -1.16 1.61
N ARG A 42 -3.66 -0.60 1.10
CA ARG A 42 -3.47 0.86 1.03
C ARG A 42 -4.42 1.52 0.04
N ALA A 43 -4.65 0.91 -1.13
CA ALA A 43 -5.62 1.40 -2.11
C ALA A 43 -7.05 1.38 -1.57
N MET A 44 -7.45 0.31 -0.87
CA MET A 44 -8.77 0.19 -0.25
C MET A 44 -8.99 1.26 0.83
N ARG A 45 -7.97 1.54 1.65
CA ARG A 45 -8.04 2.62 2.66
C ARG A 45 -8.19 4.00 2.01
N VAL A 46 -7.36 4.31 1.01
CA VAL A 46 -7.45 5.59 0.29
C VAL A 46 -8.81 5.74 -0.39
N GLY A 47 -9.31 4.67 -1.02
CA GLY A 47 -10.62 4.65 -1.65
C GLY A 47 -11.77 4.83 -0.65
N SER A 48 -11.69 4.21 0.53
CA SER A 48 -12.73 4.35 1.55
C SER A 48 -12.75 5.74 2.18
N GLU A 49 -11.59 6.38 2.37
CA GLU A 49 -11.51 7.77 2.84
C GLU A 49 -12.15 8.73 1.83
N LEU A 50 -11.90 8.55 0.52
CA LEU A 50 -12.54 9.34 -0.54
C LEU A 50 -14.05 9.13 -0.58
N LEU A 51 -14.50 7.87 -0.52
CA LEU A 51 -15.93 7.55 -0.54
C LEU A 51 -16.65 8.11 0.69
N ALA A 52 -16.04 8.03 1.88
CA ALA A 52 -16.59 8.62 3.09
C ALA A 52 -16.74 10.14 2.95
N ALA A 53 -15.73 10.83 2.43
CA ALA A 53 -15.80 12.28 2.22
C ALA A 53 -16.89 12.68 1.22
N LEU A 54 -17.08 11.90 0.15
CA LEU A 54 -18.18 12.10 -0.81
C LEU A 54 -19.56 11.91 -0.16
N ILE A 55 -19.74 10.86 0.65
CA ILE A 55 -21.00 10.60 1.35
C ILE A 55 -21.31 11.75 2.30
N VAL A 56 -20.33 12.20 3.09
CA VAL A 56 -20.50 13.35 4.00
C VAL A 56 -20.86 14.62 3.23
N GLY A 57 -20.15 14.92 2.14
CA GLY A 57 -20.43 16.08 1.29
C GLY A 57 -21.82 16.04 0.65
N ALA A 58 -22.25 14.87 0.19
CA ALA A 58 -23.58 14.65 -0.38
C ALA A 58 -24.68 14.81 0.68
N LEU A 59 -24.51 14.25 1.88
CA LEU A 59 -25.46 14.38 2.99
C LEU A 59 -25.60 15.84 3.45
N LEU A 60 -24.48 16.56 3.58
CA LEU A 60 -24.47 17.98 3.90
C LEU A 60 -25.17 18.79 2.82
N GLY A 61 -24.81 18.57 1.55
CA GLY A 61 -25.41 19.28 0.42
C GLY A 61 -26.91 19.01 0.27
N TRP A 62 -27.34 17.77 0.47
CA TRP A 62 -28.76 17.39 0.44
C TRP A 62 -29.55 18.00 1.60
N GLY A 63 -28.99 18.04 2.81
CA GLY A 63 -29.61 18.70 3.96
C GLY A 63 -29.78 20.21 3.75
N LEU A 64 -28.80 20.86 3.12
CA LEU A 64 -28.93 22.27 2.75
C LEU A 64 -29.97 22.47 1.64
N ASP A 65 -29.98 21.62 0.61
CA ASP A 65 -30.96 21.74 -0.47
C ASP A 65 -32.40 21.60 0.02
N THR A 66 -32.63 20.71 1.00
CA THR A 66 -33.95 20.55 1.64
C THR A 66 -34.32 21.72 2.54
N ALA A 67 -33.36 22.29 3.29
CA ALA A 67 -33.62 23.43 4.16
C ALA A 67 -33.95 24.71 3.39
N PHE A 68 -33.30 24.95 2.25
CA PHE A 68 -33.46 26.16 1.45
C PHE A 68 -34.45 26.00 0.27
N HIS A 69 -35.06 24.82 0.10
CA HIS A 69 -35.83 24.44 -1.10
C HIS A 69 -35.11 24.77 -2.41
N SER A 70 -33.78 24.82 -2.36
CA SER A 70 -32.96 25.11 -3.52
C SER A 70 -32.99 23.90 -4.45
N ARG A 71 -33.03 24.18 -5.75
CA ARG A 71 -32.66 23.18 -6.78
C ARG A 71 -31.29 22.61 -6.41
N PRO A 72 -30.92 21.37 -6.82
CA PRO A 72 -29.87 20.54 -6.19
C PRO A 72 -28.41 21.08 -6.31
N TRP A 73 -28.22 22.37 -6.08
CA TRP A 73 -27.00 23.14 -6.24
C TRP A 73 -26.10 22.95 -5.04
N PHE A 74 -26.64 22.93 -3.81
CA PHE A 74 -25.81 22.66 -2.63
C PHE A 74 -25.36 21.21 -2.59
N LEU A 75 -26.12 20.26 -3.15
CA LEU A 75 -25.67 18.90 -3.37
C LEU A 75 -24.48 18.84 -4.32
N LEU A 76 -24.54 19.52 -5.49
CA LEU A 76 -23.40 19.60 -6.41
C LEU A 76 -22.16 20.19 -5.74
N VAL A 77 -22.31 21.34 -5.06
CA VAL A 77 -21.21 22.00 -4.35
C VAL A 77 -20.69 21.14 -3.20
N GLY A 78 -21.59 20.51 -2.44
CA GLY A 78 -21.27 19.64 -1.31
C GLY A 78 -20.48 18.40 -1.73
N ILE A 79 -20.84 17.78 -2.86
CA ILE A 79 -20.05 16.68 -3.45
C ILE A 79 -18.67 17.18 -3.87
N LEU A 80 -18.57 18.33 -4.53
CA LEU A 80 -17.29 18.88 -4.96
C LEU A 80 -16.38 19.21 -3.76
N PHE A 81 -16.97 19.74 -2.70
CA PHE A 81 -16.27 20.05 -1.45
C PHE A 81 -15.84 18.77 -0.73
N GLY A 82 -16.71 17.75 -0.66
CA GLY A 82 -16.38 16.43 -0.13
C GLY A 82 -15.24 15.75 -0.91
N PHE A 83 -15.24 15.86 -2.23
CA PHE A 83 -14.15 15.39 -3.07
C PHE A 83 -12.84 16.13 -2.79
N ALA A 84 -12.87 17.47 -2.74
CA ALA A 84 -11.69 18.28 -2.43
C ALA A 84 -11.10 17.94 -1.05
N ALA A 85 -11.96 17.81 -0.03
CA ALA A 85 -11.57 17.39 1.32
C ALA A 85 -10.96 15.98 1.34
N GLY A 86 -11.56 15.04 0.60
CA GLY A 86 -11.03 13.68 0.45
C GLY A 86 -9.64 13.66 -0.17
N VAL A 87 -9.43 14.39 -1.28
CA VAL A 87 -8.11 14.51 -1.93
C VAL A 87 -7.09 15.15 -0.99
N MET A 88 -7.49 16.16 -0.20
CA MET A 88 -6.63 16.77 0.81
C MET A 88 -6.21 15.77 1.90
N ASN A 89 -7.13 14.89 2.33
CA ASN A 89 -6.84 13.86 3.34
C ASN A 89 -5.82 12.84 2.82
N VAL A 90 -6.00 12.41 1.57
CA VAL A 90 -5.09 11.49 0.87
C VAL A 90 -3.71 12.11 0.67
N ASN A 91 -3.64 13.38 0.25
CA ASN A 91 -2.37 14.09 0.08
C ASN A 91 -1.58 14.23 1.39
N ARG A 92 -2.26 14.36 2.54
CA ARG A 92 -1.60 14.38 3.85
C ARG A 92 -0.98 13.02 4.17
N ALA A 93 -1.68 11.92 3.87
CA ALA A 93 -1.15 10.56 4.06
C ALA A 93 0.10 10.27 3.21
N PHE A 94 0.25 10.94 2.06
CA PHE A 94 1.47 10.87 1.25
C PHE A 94 2.59 11.76 1.78
N LYS A 95 2.28 12.96 2.30
CA LYS A 95 3.26 13.88 2.90
C LYS A 95 3.90 13.32 4.17
N GLU A 96 3.12 12.67 5.03
CA GLU A 96 3.63 12.09 6.28
C GLU A 96 4.65 10.97 6.04
N SER A 97 4.52 10.23 4.93
CA SER A 97 5.52 9.22 4.53
C SER A 97 6.85 9.82 4.03
N SER A 98 6.89 11.14 3.78
CA SER A 98 8.09 11.84 3.28
C SER A 98 8.90 12.51 4.39
N ASP A 99 8.27 12.88 5.51
CA ASP A 99 8.94 13.52 6.65
C ASP A 99 9.82 12.56 7.46
N GLU A 100 9.46 11.27 7.57
CA GLU A 100 10.30 10.25 8.24
C GLU A 100 11.57 9.93 7.44
N THR A 101 11.52 9.97 6.11
CA THR A 101 12.69 9.67 5.26
C THR A 101 13.73 10.80 5.27
N GLN A 102 13.31 12.05 5.58
CA GLN A 102 14.17 13.23 5.51
C GLN A 102 14.97 13.46 6.81
N LYS A 103 14.47 13.01 7.97
CA LYS A 103 15.15 13.19 9.25
C LYS A 103 16.32 12.22 9.45
N ASP A 104 16.22 11.00 8.92
CA ASP A 104 17.29 10.00 9.01
C ASP A 104 18.43 10.26 8.00
N GLN A 105 18.13 10.82 6.83
CA GLN A 105 19.15 11.23 5.85
C GLN A 105 19.93 12.48 6.29
N ALA A 106 19.33 13.37 7.07
CA ALA A 106 20.02 14.55 7.61
C ALA A 106 21.03 14.21 8.73
N SER A 107 20.82 13.12 9.48
CA SER A 107 21.76 12.68 10.53
C SER A 107 22.86 11.73 10.05
N ALA A 108 22.73 11.12 8.87
CA ALA A 108 23.75 10.22 8.30
C ALA A 108 24.76 10.91 7.37
N GLY A 109 24.55 12.18 7.02
CA GLY A 109 25.37 12.94 6.06
C GLY A 109 26.41 13.90 6.65
N GLY A 110 26.60 13.91 7.97
CA GLY A 110 27.54 14.83 8.64
C GLY A 110 28.85 14.15 9.04
N ASN A 111 29.85 14.17 8.16
CA ASN A 111 31.27 14.05 8.49
C ASN A 111 31.98 15.34 8.10
#